data_AF-A0A517U711-F1
#
_entry.id   AF-A0A517U711-F1
#
_cell.length_a   1.000
_cell.length_b   1.000
_cell.length_c   1.000
_cell.angle_alpha   90.00
_cell.angle_beta   90.00
_cell.angle_gamma   90.00
#
_symmetry.space_group_name_H-M   'P 1'
#
loop_
_entity.id
_entity.type
_entity.pdbx_description
1 polymer ?
#
loop_
_entity_poly.entity_id
_entity_poly.type
_entity_poly.pdbx_seq_one_letter_code
_entity_poly.pdbx_strand_id
1 'polypeptide(L)'
;MTLFSFTTSSMFILGLAGLTFHRVHLLSALLCLEGMMLSLFLALSLWTLQFNSTNFSASPLLLLTFSACEASVGLALLVATARTHGSDRLFTLNLLQC
;
A
#
# COMPACT_ATOMS: atom_id res chain seq x y z
N MET A 1 4.62 -19.00 15.12
CA MET A 1 5.36 -18.50 13.94
C MET A 1 4.56 -18.71 12.67
N THR A 2 4.19 -19.94 12.32
CA THR A 2 3.35 -20.24 11.14
C THR A 2 2.01 -19.48 11.12
N LEU A 3 1.33 -19.38 12.27
CA LEU A 3 0.06 -18.63 12.37
C LEU A 3 0.24 -17.14 12.04
N PHE A 4 1.29 -16.49 12.57
CA PHE A 4 1.58 -15.08 12.29
C PHE A 4 1.91 -14.85 10.81
N SER A 5 2.74 -15.70 10.22
CA SER A 5 3.07 -15.65 8.79
C SER A 5 1.82 -15.82 7.92
N PHE A 6 0.90 -16.72 8.32
CA PHE A 6 -0.38 -16.92 7.66
C PHE A 6 -1.32 -15.71 7.80
N THR A 7 -1.35 -15.05 8.96
CA THR A 7 -2.14 -13.82 9.12
C THR A 7 -1.59 -12.66 8.30
N THR A 8 -0.27 -12.49 8.22
CA THR A 8 0.32 -11.42 7.41
C THR A 8 0.12 -11.67 5.92
N SER A 9 0.21 -12.93 5.46
CA SER A 9 -0.02 -13.26 4.05
C SER A 9 -1.50 -13.10 3.66
N SER A 10 -2.43 -13.48 4.54
CA SER A 10 -3.86 -13.27 4.28
C SER A 10 -4.23 -11.78 4.25
N MET A 11 -3.67 -10.97 5.15
CA MET A 11 -3.82 -9.50 5.10
C MET A 11 -3.30 -8.92 3.78
N PHE A 12 -2.14 -9.36 3.29
CA PHE A 12 -1.60 -8.90 2.01
C PHE A 12 -2.52 -9.29 0.84
N ILE A 13 -3.00 -10.53 0.80
CA ILE A 13 -3.90 -11.02 -0.25
C ILE A 13 -5.24 -10.27 -0.22
N LEU A 14 -5.79 -9.99 0.97
CA LEU A 14 -7.01 -9.20 1.12
C LEU A 14 -6.81 -7.75 0.66
N GLY A 15 -5.66 -7.14 0.96
CA GLY A 15 -5.30 -5.81 0.44
C GLY A 15 -5.19 -5.79 -1.08
N LEU A 16 -4.55 -6.81 -1.66
CA LEU A 16 -4.42 -6.97 -3.11
C LEU A 16 -5.79 -7.16 -3.78
N ALA A 17 -6.65 -8.00 -3.20
CA ALA A 17 -8.02 -8.19 -3.67
C ALA A 17 -8.84 -6.89 -3.56
N GLY A 18 -8.69 -6.14 -2.46
CA GLY A 18 -9.30 -4.83 -2.29
C GLY A 18 -8.92 -3.86 -3.41
N LEU A 19 -7.62 -3.81 -3.76
CA LEU A 19 -7.12 -2.94 -4.82
C LEU A 19 -7.64 -3.33 -6.22
N THR A 20 -7.84 -4.62 -6.50
CA THR A 20 -8.37 -5.04 -7.81
C THR A 20 -9.86 -4.78 -7.97
N PHE A 21 -10.65 -4.95 -6.89
CA PHE A 21 -12.12 -4.81 -6.91
C PHE A 21 -12.62 -3.38 -6.68
N HIS A 22 -11.97 -2.57 -5.84
CA HIS A 22 -12.41 -1.20 -5.53
C HIS A 22 -11.87 -0.17 -6.54
N ARG A 23 -12.48 -0.14 -7.74
CA ARG A 23 -12.08 0.73 -8.86
C ARG A 23 -12.74 2.12 -8.88
N VAL A 24 -13.61 2.44 -7.93
CA VAL A 24 -14.43 3.66 -8.03
C VAL A 24 -13.70 4.90 -7.51
N HIS A 25 -13.02 4.80 -6.36
CA HIS A 25 -12.35 5.95 -5.74
C HIS A 25 -10.85 5.71 -5.60
N LEU A 26 -10.04 6.67 -6.04
CA LEU A 26 -8.59 6.59 -5.92
C LEU A 26 -8.13 6.51 -4.45
N LEU A 27 -8.85 7.18 -3.54
CA LEU A 27 -8.57 7.16 -2.09
C LEU A 27 -8.65 5.73 -1.51
N SER A 28 -9.68 4.95 -1.87
CA SER A 28 -9.77 3.55 -1.40
C SER A 28 -8.63 2.68 -1.93
N ALA A 29 -8.15 2.93 -3.15
CA ALA A 29 -6.99 2.22 -3.68
C ALA A 29 -5.70 2.57 -2.91
N LEU A 30 -5.50 3.84 -2.55
CA LEU A 30 -4.36 4.28 -1.73
C LEU A 30 -4.37 3.63 -0.34
N LEU A 31 -5.54 3.57 0.31
CA LEU A 31 -5.69 2.89 1.61
C LEU A 31 -5.39 1.39 1.52
N CYS A 32 -5.83 0.70 0.46
CA CYS A 32 -5.47 -0.69 0.24
C CYS A 32 -3.95 -0.87 0.05
N LEU A 33 -3.30 0.08 -0.63
CA LEU A 33 -1.86 0.08 -0.85
C LEU A 33 -1.09 0.27 0.48
N GLU A 34 -1.52 1.21 1.32
CA GLU A 34 -0.96 1.38 2.68
C GLU A 34 -1.14 0.11 3.53
N GLY A 35 -2.31 -0.53 3.47
CA GLY A 35 -2.56 -1.80 4.15
C GLY A 35 -1.62 -2.93 3.71
N MET A 36 -1.31 -3.01 2.41
CA MET A 36 -0.32 -3.96 1.89
C MET A 36 1.09 -3.65 2.40
N MET A 37 1.53 -2.38 2.38
CA MET A 37 2.85 -1.97 2.88
C MET A 37 3.00 -2.25 4.37
N LEU A 38 1.94 -2.05 5.16
CA LEU A 38 1.93 -2.37 6.59
C LEU A 38 2.06 -3.87 6.84
N SER A 39 1.37 -4.71 6.04
CA SER A 39 1.52 -6.17 6.15
C SER A 39 2.96 -6.65 5.83
N LEU A 40 3.63 -6.00 4.86
CA LEU A 40 5.04 -6.26 4.55
C LEU A 40 5.97 -5.83 5.69
N PHE A 41 5.72 -4.66 6.28
CA PHE A 41 6.45 -4.20 7.46
C PHE A 41 6.36 -5.19 8.63
N LEU A 42 5.16 -5.71 8.92
CA LEU A 42 4.95 -6.71 9.95
C LEU A 42 5.68 -8.02 9.64
N ALA A 43 5.63 -8.49 8.40
CA ALA A 43 6.34 -9.70 7.98
C ALA A 43 7.87 -9.57 8.14
N LEU A 44 8.44 -8.45 7.68
CA LEU A 44 9.88 -8.17 7.79
C LEU A 44 10.33 -7.98 9.24
N SER A 45 9.58 -7.24 10.06
CA SER A 45 9.92 -7.05 11.47
C SER A 45 9.90 -8.37 12.25
N LEU A 46 8.88 -9.20 12.06
CA LEU A 46 8.82 -10.55 12.65
C LEU A 46 9.97 -11.43 12.19
N TRP A 47 10.36 -11.33 10.91
CA TRP A 47 11.50 -12.06 10.37
C TRP A 47 12.81 -11.63 11.04
N THR A 48 13.06 -10.32 11.21
CA THR A 48 14.26 -9.82 11.89
C THR A 48 14.35 -10.28 13.35
N LEU A 49 13.22 -10.30 14.07
CA LEU A 49 13.12 -10.79 15.44
C LEU A 49 13.41 -12.29 15.53
N GLN A 50 12.92 -13.09 14.58
CA GLN A 50 13.11 -14.54 14.58
C GLN A 50 14.58 -14.94 14.35
N PHE A 51 15.28 -14.23 13.45
CA PHE A 51 16.69 -14.50 13.16
C PHE A 51 17.65 -13.77 14.11
N ASN A 52 17.12 -13.03 15.10
CA ASN A 52 17.86 -12.19 16.04
C ASN A 52 18.93 -11.33 15.37
N SER A 53 18.65 -10.91 14.13
CA SER A 53 19.62 -10.29 13.24
C SER A 53 19.49 -8.77 13.32
N THR A 54 20.22 -8.18 14.26
CA THR A 54 20.19 -6.73 14.53
C THR A 54 20.60 -5.90 13.31
N ASN A 55 21.45 -6.45 12.43
CA ASN A 55 21.87 -5.79 11.19
C ASN A 55 20.71 -5.53 10.22
N PHE A 56 19.67 -6.35 10.23
CA PHE A 56 18.51 -6.18 9.34
C PHE A 56 17.39 -5.36 9.96
N SER A 57 17.52 -4.90 11.20
CA SER A 57 16.50 -4.10 11.89
C SER A 57 16.22 -2.74 11.23
N ALA A 58 17.14 -2.22 10.41
CA ALA A 58 16.97 -0.99 9.66
C ALA A 58 16.10 -1.16 8.39
N SER A 59 15.99 -2.38 7.83
CA SER A 59 15.27 -2.60 6.58
C SER A 59 13.75 -2.35 6.66
N PRO A 60 13.02 -2.73 7.72
CA PRO A 60 11.60 -2.44 7.84
C PRO A 60 11.34 -0.92 7.99
N LEU A 61 12.25 -0.19 8.65
CA LEU A 61 12.15 1.27 8.79
C LEU A 61 12.34 1.96 7.44
N LEU A 62 13.32 1.54 6.65
CA LEU A 62 13.50 2.04 5.29
C LEU A 62 12.25 1.79 4.43
N LEU A 63 11.67 0.59 4.52
CA LEU A 63 10.42 0.28 3.82
C LEU A 63 9.29 1.24 4.19
N LEU A 64 9.12 1.58 5.47
CA LEU A 64 8.10 2.56 5.91
C LEU A 64 8.36 3.96 5.39
N THR A 65 9.62 4.39 5.28
CA THR A 65 9.94 5.72 4.72
C THR A 65 9.56 5.80 3.24
N PHE A 66 9.88 4.76 2.45
CA PHE A 66 9.48 4.70 1.05
C PHE A 66 7.95 4.58 0.89
N SER A 67 7.25 3.84 1.76
CA SER A 67 5.79 3.77 1.71
C SER A 67 5.14 5.13 1.97
N ALA A 68 5.67 5.92 2.92
CA ALA A 68 5.18 7.27 3.17
C ALA A 68 5.41 8.20 1.96
N CYS A 69 6.55 8.07 1.27
CA CYS A 69 6.82 8.78 0.03
C CYS A 69 5.81 8.41 -1.07
N GLU A 70 5.57 7.11 -1.31
CA GLU A 70 4.56 6.65 -2.28
C GLU A 70 3.15 7.17 -1.95
N ALA A 71 2.75 7.12 -0.68
CA ALA A 71 1.46 7.64 -0.22
C ALA A 71 1.34 9.16 -0.47
N SER A 72 2.39 9.93 -0.19
CA SER A 72 2.42 11.37 -0.45
C SER A 72 2.27 11.72 -1.92
N VAL A 73 2.95 10.98 -2.82
CA VAL A 73 2.82 11.15 -4.27
C VAL A 73 1.42 10.75 -4.74
N GLY A 74 0.88 9.65 -4.20
CA GLY A 74 -0.48 9.19 -4.48
C GLY A 74 -1.55 10.23 -4.10
N LEU A 75 -1.41 10.86 -2.94
CA LEU A 75 -2.27 11.96 -2.50
C LEU A 75 -2.11 13.22 -3.38
N ALA A 76 -0.89 13.55 -3.78
CA ALA A 76 -0.65 14.67 -4.70
C ALA A 76 -1.35 14.44 -6.06
N LEU A 77 -1.32 13.21 -6.57
CA LEU A 77 -2.08 12.82 -7.77
C LEU A 77 -3.59 12.92 -7.56
N LEU A 78 -4.10 12.47 -6.41
CA LEU A 78 -5.52 12.62 -6.07
C LEU A 78 -5.94 14.09 -6.16
N VAL A 79 -5.19 15.00 -5.53
CA VAL A 79 -5.48 16.44 -5.57
C VAL A 79 -5.41 16.98 -7.00
N ALA A 80 -4.45 16.55 -7.81
CA ALA A 80 -4.37 16.95 -9.22
C ALA A 80 -5.60 16.50 -10.01
N THR A 81 -6.04 15.24 -9.85
CA THR A 81 -7.24 14.71 -10.52
C THR A 81 -8.53 15.37 -10.04
N ALA A 82 -8.63 15.69 -8.75
CA ALA A 82 -9.75 16.44 -8.19
C ALA A 82 -9.84 17.86 -8.78
N ARG A 83 -8.70 18.52 -9.03
CA ARG A 83 -8.67 19.86 -9.63
C ARG A 83 -9.00 19.85 -11.13
N THR A 84 -8.61 18.82 -11.89
CA THR A 84 -8.86 18.77 -13.34
C THR A 84 -10.24 18.20 -13.70
N HIS A 85 -10.72 17.19 -12.97
CA HIS A 85 -11.96 16.49 -13.28
C HIS A 85 -13.08 16.73 -12.26
N GLY A 86 -12.83 17.46 -11.17
CA GLY A 86 -13.83 17.75 -10.13
C GLY A 86 -14.28 16.52 -9.33
N SER A 87 -13.62 15.37 -9.50
CA SER A 87 -14.03 14.09 -8.93
C SER A 87 -12.84 13.14 -8.76
N ASP A 88 -12.80 12.42 -7.64
CA ASP A 88 -11.79 11.40 -7.33
C ASP A 88 -12.07 10.04 -8.02
N ARG A 89 -12.98 10.02 -8.99
CA ARG A 89 -13.40 8.79 -9.69
C ARG A 89 -12.40 8.43 -10.78
N LEU A 90 -11.83 7.22 -10.68
CA LEU A 90 -10.89 6.70 -11.69
C LEU A 90 -11.47 6.66 -13.11
N PHE A 91 -12.79 6.51 -13.25
CA PHE A 91 -13.46 6.43 -14.55
C PHE A 91 -13.42 7.74 -15.37
N THR A 92 -13.13 8.89 -14.75
CA THR A 92 -13.01 10.17 -15.48
C THR A 92 -11.71 10.30 -16.27
N LEU A 93 -10.73 9.41 -16.04
CA LEU A 93 -9.40 9.41 -16.66
C LEU A 93 -9.36 8.63 -18.01
N ASN A 94 -10.35 8.81 -18.89
CA ASN A 94 -10.44 8.09 -20.17
C ASN A 94 -9.81 8.81 -21.38
N LEU A 95 -9.14 9.95 -21.17
CA LEU A 95 -8.52 10.74 -22.24
C LEU A 95 -7.41 10.00 -23.01
N LEU A 96 -6.78 8.98 -22.41
CA LEU A 96 -5.70 8.20 -23.01
C LEU A 96 -6.18 6.98 -23.83
N GLN A 97 -7.49 6.82 -24.01
CA GLN A 97 -8.07 5.75 -24.82
C GLN A 97 -8.10 6.08 -26.33
N CYS A 98 -7.66 7.27 -26.73
CA CYS A 98 -7.47 7.68 -28.12
C CYS A 98 -6.13 7.17 -28.67
#